data_AF-A0A3D0HCN2-F1
#
_entry.id   AF-A0A3D0HCN2-F1
#
_cell.length_a   1.000
_cell.length_b   1.000
_cell.length_c   1.000
_cell.angle_alpha   90.00
_cell.angle_beta   90.00
_cell.angle_gamma   90.00
#
_symmetry.space_group_name_H-M   'P 1'
#
loop_
_entity.id
_entity.type
_entity.pdbx_description
1 polymer ?
#
loop_
_entity_poly.entity_id
_entity_poly.type
_entity_poly.pdbx_seq_one_letter_code
_entity_poly.pdbx_strand_id
1 'polypeptide(L)'
;MSQEQQQTAQQQTGESQVPALYNPTIALALSLVFTPIFGGILHALNWKELGNDALFARNMTWVRWTFYCFICYTFLEPIFQTLPFGRYMMIALLVGFWLAWATSLGLSQVLYVRDFVPAYVHKMWGKAIMAGALGWVGYTTVSLTITLILQVSGLQPIPTP
;
A
#
# COMPACT_ATOMS: atom_id res chain seq x y z
N MET A 1 -0.49 -47.61 -4.44
CA MET A 1 -0.71 -46.36 -3.68
C MET A 1 -1.15 -45.33 -4.70
N SER A 2 -2.46 -45.29 -4.94
CA SER A 2 -3.09 -44.82 -6.16
C SER A 2 -3.22 -43.30 -6.15
N GLN A 3 -3.04 -42.66 -7.31
CA GLN A 3 -3.15 -41.21 -7.48
C GLN A 3 -4.47 -40.60 -6.97
N GLU A 4 -5.52 -41.42 -6.82
CA GLU A 4 -6.75 -41.06 -6.13
C GLU A 4 -6.53 -40.59 -4.68
N GLN A 5 -5.59 -41.19 -3.94
CA GLN A 5 -5.27 -40.76 -2.56
C GLN A 5 -4.60 -39.38 -2.50
N GLN A 6 -3.83 -39.01 -3.52
CA GLN A 6 -3.23 -37.68 -3.63
C GLN A 6 -4.26 -36.61 -4.06
N GLN A 7 -5.24 -36.98 -4.90
CA GLN A 7 -6.36 -36.07 -5.23
C GLN A 7 -7.30 -35.87 -4.04
N THR A 8 -7.62 -36.91 -3.26
CA THR A 8 -8.42 -36.74 -2.03
C THR A 8 -7.70 -35.93 -0.96
N ALA A 9 -6.36 -36.02 -0.87
CA ALA A 9 -5.59 -35.23 0.10
C ALA A 9 -5.50 -33.73 -0.25
N GLN A 10 -5.53 -33.37 -1.55
CA GLN A 10 -5.56 -31.96 -1.97
C GLN A 10 -6.96 -31.33 -1.90
N GLN A 11 -8.03 -32.15 -1.88
CA GLN A 11 -9.40 -31.67 -1.71
C GLN A 11 -9.85 -31.53 -0.24
N GLN A 12 -9.06 -32.01 0.74
CA GLN A 12 -9.47 -32.08 2.14
C GLN A 12 -8.85 -31.05 3.10
N THR A 13 -8.05 -30.08 2.63
CA THR A 13 -7.50 -28.99 3.49
C THR A 13 -8.33 -27.69 3.49
N GLY A 14 -9.47 -27.65 2.83
CA GLY A 14 -10.36 -26.49 2.83
C GLY A 14 -11.62 -26.74 3.65
N GLU A 15 -11.51 -26.84 4.99
CA GLU A 15 -12.67 -26.52 5.80
C GLU A 15 -13.17 -25.15 5.36
N SER A 16 -14.44 -25.06 4.97
CA SER A 16 -15.09 -23.87 4.42
C SER A 16 -15.23 -22.79 5.50
N GLN A 17 -14.09 -22.26 5.95
CA GLN A 17 -14.03 -21.08 6.78
C GLN A 17 -14.22 -19.89 5.85
N VAL A 18 -15.33 -19.17 6.05
CA VAL A 18 -15.62 -17.94 5.32
C VAL A 18 -14.41 -17.00 5.44
N PRO A 19 -13.79 -16.59 4.32
CA PRO A 19 -12.55 -15.82 4.37
C PRO A 19 -12.77 -14.51 5.10
N ALA A 20 -11.82 -14.09 5.93
CA ALA A 20 -11.86 -12.79 6.57
C ALA A 20 -11.11 -11.78 5.70
N LEU A 21 -11.79 -10.75 5.17
CA LEU A 21 -11.18 -9.77 4.27
C LEU A 21 -11.44 -8.34 4.73
N TYR A 22 -10.50 -7.45 4.42
CA TYR A 22 -10.81 -6.03 4.36
C TYR A 22 -11.67 -5.76 3.13
N ASN A 23 -12.69 -4.92 3.25
CA ASN A 23 -13.48 -4.51 2.08
C ASN A 23 -12.54 -3.89 1.03
N PRO A 24 -12.39 -4.50 -0.17
CA PRO A 24 -11.36 -4.10 -1.13
C PRO A 24 -11.64 -2.72 -1.73
N THR A 25 -12.91 -2.33 -1.85
CA THR A 25 -13.32 -1.00 -2.33
C THR A 25 -12.96 0.08 -1.31
N ILE A 26 -13.23 -0.17 -0.03
CA ILE A 26 -12.84 0.78 1.04
C ILE A 26 -11.31 0.85 1.14
N ALA A 27 -10.61 -0.27 1.01
CA ALA A 27 -9.14 -0.30 1.00
C ALA A 27 -8.56 0.52 -0.16
N LEU A 28 -9.17 0.43 -1.34
CA LEU A 28 -8.80 1.22 -2.53
C LEU A 28 -9.03 2.73 -2.33
N ALA A 29 -10.12 3.12 -1.66
CA ALA A 29 -10.39 4.53 -1.36
C ALA A 29 -9.43 5.06 -0.29
N LEU A 30 -9.23 4.31 0.80
CA LEU A 30 -8.33 4.70 1.89
C LEU A 30 -6.86 4.72 1.47
N SER A 31 -6.46 3.97 0.45
CA SER A 31 -5.09 4.06 -0.08
C SER A 31 -4.79 5.38 -0.78
N LEU A 32 -5.81 6.11 -1.25
CA LEU A 32 -5.63 7.47 -1.74
C LEU A 32 -5.41 8.45 -0.58
N VAL A 33 -6.07 8.22 0.56
CA VAL A 33 -5.97 9.06 1.77
C VAL A 33 -4.66 8.82 2.53
N PHE A 34 -4.27 7.55 2.68
CA PHE A 34 -3.03 7.19 3.33
C PHE A 34 -1.90 7.16 2.31
N THR A 35 -1.70 6.04 1.64
CA THR A 35 -0.69 5.88 0.59
C THR A 35 -1.02 4.66 -0.29
N PRO A 36 -0.47 4.57 -1.51
CA PRO A 36 -0.54 3.34 -2.31
C PRO A 36 0.07 2.13 -1.58
N ILE A 37 1.05 2.35 -0.69
CA ILE A 37 1.65 1.32 0.17
C ILE A 37 0.58 0.71 1.10
N PHE A 38 -0.22 1.54 1.75
CA PHE A 38 -1.33 1.09 2.60
C PHE A 38 -2.30 0.20 1.82
N GLY A 39 -2.73 0.63 0.63
CA GLY A 39 -3.61 -0.15 -0.24
C GLY A 39 -3.01 -1.49 -0.64
N GLY A 40 -1.76 -1.49 -1.10
CA GLY A 40 -1.04 -2.68 -1.51
C GLY A 40 -0.88 -3.70 -0.38
N ILE A 41 -0.61 -3.27 0.86
CA ILE A 41 -0.54 -4.17 2.01
C ILE A 41 -1.91 -4.81 2.29
N LEU A 42 -2.99 -4.03 2.33
CA LEU A 42 -4.32 -4.58 2.62
C LEU A 42 -4.79 -5.54 1.53
N HIS A 43 -4.56 -5.21 0.26
CA HIS A 43 -4.87 -6.09 -0.86
C HIS A 43 -3.98 -7.34 -0.86
N ALA A 44 -2.70 -7.24 -0.49
CA ALA A 44 -1.85 -8.41 -0.28
C ALA A 44 -2.45 -9.33 0.79
N LEU A 45 -2.77 -8.79 1.98
CA LEU A 45 -3.36 -9.56 3.06
C LEU A 45 -4.66 -10.26 2.63
N ASN A 46 -5.53 -9.56 1.89
CA ASN A 46 -6.73 -10.17 1.32
C ASN A 46 -6.39 -11.33 0.36
N TRP A 47 -5.41 -11.17 -0.53
CA TRP A 47 -4.99 -12.26 -1.43
C TRP A 47 -4.43 -13.47 -0.69
N LYS A 48 -3.72 -13.23 0.42
CA LYS A 48 -3.22 -14.28 1.29
C LYS A 48 -4.36 -15.09 1.93
N GLU A 49 -5.39 -14.40 2.42
CA GLU A 49 -6.60 -15.05 2.98
C GLU A 49 -7.40 -15.80 1.91
N LEU A 50 -7.35 -15.35 0.66
CA LEU A 50 -7.92 -16.04 -0.50
C LEU A 50 -7.03 -17.18 -1.04
N GLY A 51 -5.88 -17.46 -0.42
CA GLY A 51 -4.96 -18.52 -0.84
C GLY A 51 -4.19 -18.24 -2.13
N ASN A 52 -4.12 -16.99 -2.59
CA ASN A 52 -3.40 -16.61 -3.81
C ASN A 52 -2.06 -15.96 -3.50
N ASP A 53 -1.04 -16.79 -3.27
CA ASP A 53 0.31 -16.35 -2.92
C ASP A 53 1.00 -15.55 -4.04
N ALA A 54 0.67 -15.83 -5.30
CA ALA A 54 1.22 -15.09 -6.44
C ALA A 54 0.78 -13.62 -6.44
N LEU A 55 -0.51 -13.37 -6.20
CA LEU A 55 -1.06 -12.00 -6.13
C LEU A 55 -0.68 -11.30 -4.81
N PHE A 56 -0.53 -12.04 -3.72
CA PHE A 56 0.10 -11.53 -2.50
C PHE A 56 1.52 -11.00 -2.80
N ALA A 57 2.38 -11.82 -3.42
CA ALA A 57 3.75 -11.46 -3.73
C ALA A 57 3.84 -10.27 -4.70
N ARG A 58 2.97 -10.21 -5.71
CA ARG A 58 2.89 -9.07 -6.63
C ARG A 58 2.54 -7.76 -5.91
N ASN A 59 1.55 -7.79 -5.01
CA ASN A 59 1.23 -6.61 -4.20
C ASN A 59 2.37 -6.22 -3.27
N MET A 60 3.06 -7.19 -2.65
CA MET A 60 4.20 -6.88 -1.80
C MET A 60 5.41 -6.34 -2.57
N THR A 61 5.64 -6.79 -3.80
CA THR A 61 6.66 -6.21 -4.69
C THR A 61 6.32 -4.76 -5.04
N TRP A 62 5.06 -4.47 -5.34
CA TRP A 62 4.59 -3.10 -5.55
C TRP A 62 4.84 -2.20 -4.33
N VAL A 63 4.49 -2.70 -3.14
CA VAL A 63 4.72 -2.01 -1.85
C VAL A 63 6.20 -1.67 -1.67
N ARG A 64 7.11 -2.63 -1.90
CA ARG A 64 8.56 -2.41 -1.75
C ARG A 64 9.07 -1.33 -2.70
N TRP A 65 8.71 -1.39 -3.97
CA TRP A 65 9.13 -0.39 -4.94
C TRP A 65 8.59 1.00 -4.62
N THR A 66 7.31 1.10 -4.25
CA THR A 66 6.71 2.38 -3.84
C THR A 66 7.41 2.93 -2.60
N PHE A 67 7.70 2.08 -1.62
CA PHE A 67 8.42 2.47 -0.40
C PHE A 67 9.83 2.99 -0.70
N TYR A 68 10.61 2.28 -1.51
CA TYR A 68 11.94 2.75 -1.91
C TYR A 68 11.87 4.07 -2.69
N CYS A 69 10.95 4.22 -3.64
CA CYS A 69 10.76 5.47 -4.37
C CYS A 69 10.43 6.64 -3.43
N PHE A 70 9.55 6.44 -2.45
CA PHE A 70 9.12 7.50 -1.53
C PHE A 70 10.23 7.88 -0.55
N ILE A 71 10.99 6.90 -0.05
CA ILE A 71 12.19 7.17 0.75
C ILE A 71 13.21 7.97 -0.06
N CYS A 72 13.56 7.51 -1.26
CA CYS A 72 14.50 8.22 -2.12
C CYS A 72 14.02 9.65 -2.41
N TYR A 73 12.72 9.81 -2.71
CA TYR A 73 12.14 11.14 -2.91
C TYR A 73 12.25 12.01 -1.67
N THR A 74 11.99 11.49 -0.47
CA THR A 74 12.06 12.26 0.79
C THR A 74 13.45 12.87 1.01
N PHE A 75 14.53 12.15 0.67
CA PHE A 75 15.89 12.68 0.76
C PHE A 75 16.25 13.65 -0.37
N LEU A 76 15.65 13.49 -1.56
CA LEU A 76 15.89 14.34 -2.73
C LEU A 76 14.94 15.55 -2.82
N GLU A 77 13.88 15.58 -2.00
CA GLU A 77 12.87 16.64 -1.95
C GLU A 77 13.49 18.06 -1.92
N PRO A 78 14.51 18.34 -1.09
CA PRO A 78 15.14 19.67 -1.04
C PRO A 78 15.71 20.14 -2.39
N ILE A 79 16.19 19.21 -3.22
CA ILE A 79 16.72 19.50 -4.56
C ILE A 79 15.56 19.80 -5.51
N PHE A 80 14.51 18.97 -5.46
CA PHE A 80 13.36 19.11 -6.35
C PHE A 80 12.56 20.38 -6.10
N GLN A 81 12.52 20.91 -4.86
CA GLN A 81 11.82 22.15 -4.53
C GLN A 81 12.31 23.37 -5.32
N THR A 82 13.51 23.33 -5.89
CA THR A 82 14.04 24.38 -6.78
C THR A 82 13.39 24.38 -8.17
N LEU A 83 12.71 23.30 -8.56
CA LEU A 83 12.03 23.18 -9.84
C LEU A 83 10.63 23.83 -9.78
N PRO A 84 10.09 24.37 -10.89
CA PRO A 84 8.79 25.05 -10.92
C PRO A 84 7.62 24.18 -10.41
N PHE A 85 7.73 22.85 -10.55
CA PHE A 85 6.72 21.88 -10.11
C PHE A 85 7.13 21.08 -8.87
N GLY A 86 8.29 21.38 -8.27
CA GLY A 86 8.86 20.65 -7.14
C GLY A 86 7.91 20.51 -5.95
N ARG A 87 7.19 21.59 -5.63
CA ARG A 87 6.23 21.65 -4.53
C ARG A 87 5.05 20.67 -4.66
N TYR A 88 4.71 20.25 -5.88
CA TYR A 88 3.60 19.34 -6.15
C TYR A 88 4.06 17.90 -6.40
N MET A 89 5.38 17.66 -6.43
CA MET A 89 5.95 16.38 -6.85
C MET A 89 5.52 15.24 -5.91
N MET A 90 5.46 15.47 -4.59
CA MET A 90 4.97 14.45 -3.65
C MET A 90 3.52 14.04 -3.94
N ILE A 91 2.63 15.02 -4.14
CA ILE A 91 1.22 14.75 -4.45
C ILE A 91 1.11 14.02 -5.80
N ALA A 92 1.89 14.46 -6.80
CA ALA A 92 1.95 13.82 -8.11
C ALA A 92 2.44 12.36 -8.01
N LEU A 93 3.44 12.07 -7.18
CA LEU A 93 3.90 10.71 -6.91
C LEU A 93 2.85 9.87 -6.20
N LEU A 94 2.19 10.41 -5.18
CA LEU A 94 1.11 9.72 -4.47
C LEU A 94 -0.03 9.33 -5.41
N VAL A 95 -0.54 10.28 -6.19
CA VAL A 95 -1.64 10.04 -7.14
C VAL A 95 -1.19 9.15 -8.29
N GLY A 96 0.01 9.37 -8.83
CA GLY A 96 0.56 8.58 -9.94
C GLY A 96 0.78 7.11 -9.56
N PHE A 97 1.41 6.85 -8.41
CA PHE A 97 1.57 5.49 -7.90
C PHE A 97 0.23 4.89 -7.49
N TRP A 98 -0.69 5.68 -6.92
CA TRP A 98 -2.04 5.20 -6.62
C TRP A 98 -2.75 4.74 -7.89
N LEU A 99 -2.77 5.55 -8.95
CA LEU A 99 -3.41 5.22 -10.23
C LEU A 99 -2.78 3.99 -10.88
N ALA A 100 -1.45 3.93 -10.91
CA ALA A 100 -0.72 2.82 -11.50
C ALA A 100 -0.99 1.50 -10.74
N TRP A 101 -1.04 1.54 -9.40
CA TRP A 101 -1.40 0.39 -8.58
C TRP A 101 -2.87 0.01 -8.72
N ALA A 102 -3.76 0.99 -8.64
CA ALA A 102 -5.20 0.81 -8.67
C ALA A 102 -5.63 0.12 -9.96
N THR A 103 -5.12 0.57 -11.10
CA THR A 103 -5.46 0.00 -12.41
C THR A 103 -4.82 -1.36 -12.65
N SER A 104 -3.64 -1.64 -12.09
CA SER A 104 -2.91 -2.89 -12.35
C SER A 104 -3.25 -4.04 -11.39
N LEU A 105 -3.53 -3.75 -10.12
CA LEU A 105 -3.73 -4.76 -9.07
C LEU A 105 -4.98 -4.49 -8.22
N GLY A 106 -5.23 -3.23 -7.85
CA GLY A 106 -6.29 -2.88 -6.91
C GLY A 106 -7.69 -3.19 -7.42
N LEU A 107 -8.02 -2.72 -8.64
CA LEU A 107 -9.33 -2.96 -9.27
C LEU A 107 -9.57 -4.45 -9.53
N SER A 108 -8.52 -5.21 -9.87
CA SER A 108 -8.64 -6.66 -10.08
C SER A 108 -9.13 -7.39 -8.83
N GLN A 109 -8.66 -7.01 -7.63
CA GLN A 109 -9.18 -7.62 -6.39
C GLN A 109 -10.62 -7.20 -6.10
N VAL A 110 -10.99 -5.93 -6.35
CA VAL A 110 -12.38 -5.45 -6.17
C VAL A 110 -13.34 -6.26 -7.03
N LEU A 111 -13.01 -6.43 -8.31
CA LEU A 111 -13.81 -7.22 -9.25
C LEU A 111 -13.84 -8.70 -8.82
N TYR A 112 -12.69 -9.27 -8.47
CA TYR A 112 -12.62 -10.67 -8.05
C TYR A 112 -13.49 -10.98 -6.82
N VAL A 113 -13.40 -10.16 -5.78
CA VAL A 113 -14.21 -10.35 -4.56
C VAL A 113 -15.70 -10.17 -4.86
N ARG A 114 -16.06 -9.19 -5.69
CA ARG A 114 -17.47 -8.97 -6.09
C ARG A 114 -18.04 -10.15 -6.87
N ASP A 115 -17.26 -10.72 -7.79
CA ASP A 115 -17.76 -11.69 -8.76
C ASP A 115 -17.64 -13.14 -8.26
N PHE A 116 -16.64 -13.45 -7.41
CA PHE A 116 -16.30 -14.83 -7.02
C PHE A 116 -16.37 -15.11 -5.51
N VAL A 117 -16.53 -14.09 -4.65
CA VAL A 117 -16.57 -14.28 -3.19
C VAL A 117 -17.95 -13.90 -2.64
N PRO A 118 -18.88 -14.88 -2.53
CA PRO A 118 -20.28 -14.60 -2.23
C PRO A 118 -20.51 -14.06 -0.81
N ALA A 119 -19.67 -14.46 0.16
CA ALA A 119 -19.69 -13.94 1.52
C ALA A 119 -18.29 -13.96 2.11
N TYR A 120 -17.95 -12.96 2.92
CA TYR A 120 -16.70 -12.87 3.66
C TYR A 120 -16.91 -12.15 5.00
N VAL A 121 -16.08 -12.46 6.00
CA VAL A 121 -16.10 -11.77 7.29
C VAL A 121 -15.29 -10.48 7.18
N HIS A 122 -15.84 -9.36 7.66
CA HIS A 122 -15.12 -8.09 7.62
C HIS A 122 -14.00 -8.04 8.67
N LYS A 123 -12.76 -7.81 8.22
CA LYS A 123 -11.64 -7.53 9.14
C LYS A 123 -11.80 -6.14 9.78
N MET A 124 -11.39 -6.04 11.04
CA MET A 124 -11.39 -4.78 11.79
C MET A 124 -10.33 -3.81 11.25
N TRP A 125 -10.71 -2.56 11.07
CA TRP A 125 -9.85 -1.53 10.48
C TRP A 125 -8.92 -0.83 11.47
N GLY A 126 -9.16 -0.91 12.78
CA GLY A 126 -8.46 -0.09 13.77
C GLY A 126 -6.93 -0.19 13.69
N LYS A 127 -6.38 -1.41 13.59
CA LYS A 127 -4.93 -1.61 13.44
C LYS A 127 -4.39 -1.08 12.11
N ALA A 128 -5.15 -1.24 11.03
CA ALA A 128 -4.77 -0.73 9.72
C ALA A 128 -4.73 0.80 9.71
N ILE A 129 -5.81 1.45 10.15
CA ILE A 129 -5.90 2.92 10.21
C ILE A 129 -4.81 3.49 11.11
N MET A 130 -4.56 2.88 12.26
CA MET A 130 -3.46 3.30 13.14
C MET A 130 -2.10 3.20 12.44
N ALA A 131 -1.84 2.13 11.68
CA ALA A 131 -0.60 2.00 10.90
C ALA A 131 -0.50 3.08 9.80
N GLY A 132 -1.60 3.38 9.11
CA GLY A 132 -1.65 4.46 8.13
C GLY A 132 -1.37 5.84 8.74
N ALA A 133 -1.98 6.14 9.89
CA ALA A 133 -1.76 7.39 10.62
C ALA A 133 -0.32 7.51 11.14
N LEU A 134 0.23 6.43 11.71
CA LEU A 134 1.64 6.38 12.14
C LEU A 134 2.61 6.56 10.97
N GLY A 135 2.26 6.05 9.78
CA GLY A 135 3.02 6.31 8.56
C GLY A 135 3.14 7.80 8.24
N TRP A 136 2.05 8.55 8.32
CA TRP A 136 2.06 10.01 8.13
C TRP A 136 2.88 10.75 9.20
N VAL A 137 2.74 10.35 10.47
CA VAL A 137 3.52 10.92 11.57
C VAL A 137 5.02 10.65 11.38
N GLY A 138 5.40 9.42 10.99
CA GLY A 138 6.79 9.08 10.70
C GLY A 138 7.35 9.87 9.53
N TYR A 139 6.61 9.94 8.42
CA TYR A 139 7.00 10.73 7.24
C TYR A 139 7.22 12.21 7.59
N THR A 140 6.26 12.84 8.25
CA THR A 140 6.34 14.26 8.63
C THR A 140 7.49 14.53 9.58
N THR A 141 7.73 13.64 10.55
CA THR A 141 8.87 13.74 11.47
C THR A 141 10.20 13.71 10.73
N VAL A 142 10.38 12.75 9.80
CA VAL A 142 11.61 12.61 9.00
C VAL A 142 11.82 13.81 8.09
N SER A 143 10.79 14.20 7.33
CA SER A 143 10.84 15.34 6.40
C SER A 143 11.20 16.64 7.15
N LEU A 144 10.51 16.93 8.27
CA LEU A 144 10.83 18.10 9.11
C LEU A 144 12.26 18.04 9.66
N THR A 145 12.72 16.87 10.10
CA THR A 145 14.09 16.71 10.61
C THR A 145 15.13 17.03 9.53
N ILE A 146 14.94 16.52 8.31
CA ILE A 146 15.83 16.81 7.17
C ILE A 146 15.84 18.30 6.87
N THR A 147 14.66 18.93 6.76
CA THR A 147 14.56 20.37 6.51
C THR A 147 15.25 21.20 7.59
N LEU A 148 15.05 20.86 8.88
CA LEU A 148 15.70 21.56 9.99
C LEU A 148 17.22 21.42 9.94
N ILE A 149 17.76 20.24 9.64
CA ILE A 149 19.21 20.02 9.49
C ILE A 149 19.77 20.88 8.36
N LEU A 150 19.08 20.95 7.21
CA LEU A 150 19.51 21.73 6.06
C LEU A 150 19.47 23.25 6.33
N GLN A 151 18.49 23.72 7.10
CA GLN A 151 18.40 25.11 7.53
C GLN A 151 19.50 25.47 8.52
N VAL A 152 19.72 24.65 9.56
CA VAL A 152 20.74 24.89 10.59
C VAL A 152 22.15 24.83 10.02
N SER A 153 22.40 23.97 9.03
CA SER A 153 23.70 23.90 8.33
C SER A 153 23.94 25.05 7.34
N GLY A 154 22.96 25.92 7.10
CA GLY A 154 23.05 27.01 6.13
C GLY A 154 23.00 26.55 4.67
N LEU A 155 22.69 25.27 4.41
CA LEU A 155 22.54 24.72 3.07
C LEU A 155 21.22 25.13 2.42
N GLN A 156 20.22 25.53 3.22
CA GLN A 156 18.96 26.10 2.72
C GLN A 156 18.58 27.39 3.47
N PRO A 157 18.16 28.45 2.75
CA PRO A 157 17.69 29.68 3.37
C PRO A 157 16.34 29.48 4.07
N ILE A 158 16.11 30.24 5.14
CA ILE A 158 14.82 30.25 5.84
C ILE A 158 13.76 30.83 4.89
N PRO A 159 12.59 30.18 4.70
CA PRO A 159 11.51 30.73 3.89
C PRO A 159 11.08 32.09 4.44
N THR A 160 11.17 33.15 3.62
CA THR A 160 10.65 34.48 3.98
C THR A 160 9.11 34.46 3.94
N PRO A 161 8.43 35.10 4.91
CA PRO A 161 6.97 35.14 4.98
C PRO A 161 6.31 35.85 3.79
#